data_AF-I1BGW2-F1
#
_entry.id   AF-I1BGW2-F1
#
_cell.length_a   1.000
_cell.length_b   1.000
_cell.length_c   1.000
_cell.angle_alpha   90.00
_cell.angle_beta   90.00
_cell.angle_gamma   90.00
#
_symmetry.space_group_name_H-M   'P 1'
#
loop_
_entity.id
_entity.type
_entity.pdbx_description
1 polymer ?
#
loop_
_entity_poly.entity_id
_entity_poly.type
_entity_poly.pdbx_seq_one_letter_code
_entity_poly.pdbx_strand_id
1 'polypeptide(L)'
;MPKTRAKTTTILEAIFPYGVISVKVRGPRAVNQNKKRKTGGGTVIGHYFNFICDTMDILDEHEEFKVCYIVMDNVPIHKNTDTEKEINRRGYGRVYLSPHSPELNPIEQFWSVSNLYAEFG
;
A
#
# COMPACT_ATOMS: atom_id res chain seq x y z
N MET A 1 -4.36 32.07 -15.09
CA MET A 1 -4.47 30.60 -15.03
C MET A 1 -5.00 30.19 -13.66
N PRO A 2 -6.22 29.65 -13.54
CA PRO A 2 -6.69 29.06 -12.28
C PRO A 2 -5.80 27.85 -11.95
N LYS A 3 -5.16 27.85 -10.78
CA LYS A 3 -4.44 26.67 -10.28
C LYS A 3 -5.42 25.83 -9.48
N THR A 4 -6.10 24.89 -10.13
CA THR A 4 -6.91 23.88 -9.43
C THR A 4 -5.96 22.95 -8.69
N ARG A 5 -6.05 22.90 -7.36
CA ARG A 5 -5.24 21.97 -6.55
C ARG A 5 -5.88 20.59 -6.62
N ALA A 6 -5.19 19.63 -7.23
CA ALA A 6 -5.60 18.22 -7.20
C ALA A 6 -5.70 17.73 -5.75
N LYS A 7 -6.83 17.10 -5.41
CA LYS A 7 -7.02 16.39 -4.14
C LYS A 7 -6.47 14.98 -4.32
N THR A 8 -5.39 14.66 -3.62
CA THR A 8 -4.76 13.33 -3.70
C THR A 8 -5.42 12.37 -2.71
N THR A 9 -5.93 11.26 -3.22
CA THR A 9 -6.31 10.07 -2.44
C THR A 9 -5.22 9.03 -2.61
N THR A 10 -4.84 8.35 -1.53
CA THR A 10 -3.92 7.21 -1.60
C THR A 10 -4.65 5.95 -1.22
N ILE A 11 -4.46 4.90 -2.01
CA ILE A 11 -5.03 3.58 -1.76
C ILE A 11 -3.85 2.63 -1.52
N LEU A 12 -3.89 1.86 -0.44
CA LEU A 12 -2.95 0.80 -0.14
C LEU A 12 -3.69 -0.53 -0.26
N GLU A 13 -3.16 -1.46 -1.03
CA GLU A 13 -3.83 -2.73 -1.31
C GLU A 13 -2.85 -3.90 -1.18
N ALA A 14 -3.39 -5.03 -0.74
CA ALA A 14 -2.71 -6.31 -0.65
C ALA A 14 -3.63 -7.36 -1.27
N ILE A 15 -3.09 -8.13 -2.21
CA ILE A 15 -3.80 -9.15 -2.96
C ILE A 15 -3.10 -10.50 -2.84
N PHE A 16 -3.87 -11.56 -3.03
CA PHE A 16 -3.45 -12.95 -3.04
C PHE A 16 -3.99 -13.63 -4.30
N PRO A 17 -3.46 -14.79 -4.75
CA PRO A 17 -3.99 -15.50 -5.90
C PRO A 17 -5.49 -15.80 -5.86
N TYR A 18 -6.08 -15.87 -4.65
CA TYR A 18 -7.51 -16.13 -4.45
C TYR A 18 -8.37 -14.86 -4.26
N GLY A 19 -7.78 -13.66 -4.26
CA GLY A 19 -8.53 -12.42 -4.12
C GLY A 19 -7.82 -11.33 -3.32
N VAL A 20 -8.57 -10.30 -2.95
CA VAL A 20 -8.08 -9.15 -2.18
C VAL A 20 -8.02 -9.50 -0.70
N ILE A 21 -6.89 -9.25 -0.04
CA ILE A 21 -6.71 -9.44 1.41
C ILE A 21 -7.12 -8.18 2.16
N SER A 22 -6.61 -7.02 1.72
CA SER A 22 -6.82 -5.75 2.43
C SER A 22 -6.76 -4.57 1.47
N VAL A 23 -7.68 -3.62 1.65
CA VAL A 23 -7.72 -2.33 0.93
C VAL A 23 -7.90 -1.21 1.94
N LYS A 24 -7.01 -0.22 1.91
CA LYS A 24 -7.03 0.94 2.81
C LYS A 24 -6.99 2.23 2.02
N VAL A 25 -8.11 2.95 2.01
CA VAL A 25 -8.26 4.23 1.33
C VAL A 25 -7.95 5.38 2.29
N ARG A 26 -7.13 6.34 1.86
CA ARG A 26 -6.76 7.54 2.61
C ARG A 26 -7.05 8.78 1.80
N GLY A 27 -8.03 9.56 2.28
CA GLY A 27 -8.40 10.83 1.67
C GLY A 27 -7.49 12.01 2.07
N PRO A 28 -7.64 13.16 1.38
CA PRO A 28 -6.91 14.38 1.72
C PRO A 28 -7.26 14.84 3.14
N ARG A 29 -6.25 15.05 4.00
CA ARG A 29 -6.48 15.66 5.31
C ARG A 29 -6.91 17.12 5.17
N ALA A 30 -7.96 17.52 5.87
CA ALA A 30 -8.37 18.92 5.99
C ALA A 30 -7.19 19.74 6.53
N VAL A 31 -6.72 20.71 5.76
CA VAL A 31 -5.62 21.57 6.17
C VAL A 31 -6.17 22.53 7.21
N ASN A 32 -5.82 22.31 8.48
CA ASN A 32 -6.10 23.28 9.54
C ASN A 32 -5.22 24.52 9.27
N GLN A 33 -5.85 25.64 8.91
CA GLN A 33 -5.17 26.84 8.40
C GLN A 33 -4.22 27.50 9.44
N ASN A 34 -4.34 27.11 10.72
CA ASN A 34 -3.59 27.71 11.85
C ASN A 34 -2.25 27.04 12.20
N LYS A 35 -1.82 25.97 11.52
CA LYS A 35 -0.48 25.38 11.76
C LYS A 35 0.40 25.49 10.53
N LYS A 36 1.49 26.25 10.67
CA LYS A 36 2.56 26.52 9.68
C LYS A 36 3.41 25.28 9.34
N ARG A 37 2.83 24.08 9.31
CA ARG A 37 3.48 22.84 8.88
C ARG A 37 2.71 22.25 7.70
N LYS A 38 3.29 22.40 6.51
CA LYS A 38 2.83 21.79 5.26
C LYS A 38 3.10 20.27 5.31
N THR A 39 2.28 19.51 6.04
CA THR A 39 2.26 18.05 5.86
C THR A 39 1.31 17.75 4.71
N GLY A 40 1.89 17.53 3.52
CA GLY A 40 1.17 17.03 2.36
C GLY A 40 0.46 15.72 2.68
N GLY A 41 -0.71 15.49 2.07
CA GLY A 41 -1.59 14.35 2.34
C GLY A 41 -1.09 12.98 1.86
N GLY A 42 0.22 12.77 1.70
CA GLY A 42 0.80 11.51 1.25
C GLY A 42 0.91 10.46 2.37
N THR A 43 1.18 9.22 1.96
CA THR A 43 1.54 8.12 2.86
C THR A 43 2.94 8.34 3.42
N VAL A 44 3.07 8.26 4.73
CA VAL A 44 4.38 8.25 5.43
C VAL A 44 4.64 6.84 5.93
N ILE A 45 5.89 6.55 6.27
CA ILE A 45 6.35 5.21 6.70
C ILE A 45 5.43 4.60 7.76
N GLY A 46 5.00 5.36 8.78
CA GLY A 46 4.10 4.83 9.82
C GLY A 46 2.71 4.40 9.30
N HIS A 47 2.16 5.07 8.28
CA HIS A 47 0.89 4.65 7.67
C HIS A 47 1.05 3.33 6.91
N TYR A 48 2.19 3.17 6.24
CA TYR A 48 2.53 1.94 5.53
C TYR A 48 2.78 0.78 6.49
N PHE A 49 3.56 1.02 7.56
CA PHE A 49 3.82 0.02 8.60
C PHE A 49 2.52 -0.51 9.20
N ASN A 50 1.60 0.38 9.60
CA ASN A 50 0.32 -0.05 10.14
C ASN A 50 -0.49 -0.88 9.14
N PHE A 51 -0.49 -0.51 7.85
CA PHE A 51 -1.17 -1.30 6.82
C PHE A 51 -0.59 -2.72 6.68
N ILE A 52 0.73 -2.87 6.75
CA ILE A 52 1.38 -4.18 6.74
C ILE A 52 1.00 -5.00 7.97
N CYS A 53 1.01 -4.40 9.17
CA CYS A 53 0.55 -5.07 10.38
C CYS A 53 -0.90 -5.53 10.27
N ASP A 54 -1.82 -4.63 9.87
CA ASP A 54 -3.24 -4.96 9.68
C ASP A 54 -3.42 -6.11 8.66
N THR A 55 -2.60 -6.14 7.60
CA THR A 55 -2.64 -7.21 6.58
C THR A 55 -2.15 -8.55 7.15
N MET A 56 -1.05 -8.54 7.92
CA MET A 56 -0.56 -9.76 8.56
C MET A 56 -1.50 -10.26 9.64
N ASP A 57 -2.19 -9.39 10.37
CA ASP A 57 -3.21 -9.78 11.34
C ASP A 57 -4.32 -10.62 10.66
N ILE A 58 -4.75 -10.24 9.45
CA ILE A 58 -5.71 -11.04 8.65
C ILE A 58 -5.09 -12.37 8.22
N LEU A 59 -3.84 -12.36 7.73
CA LEU A 59 -3.18 -13.59 7.29
C LEU A 59 -2.93 -14.58 8.44
N ASP A 60 -2.65 -14.07 9.65
CA ASP A 60 -2.39 -14.86 10.84
C ASP A 60 -3.62 -15.67 11.29
N GLU A 61 -4.84 -15.24 10.92
CA GLU A 61 -6.10 -15.97 11.14
C GLU A 61 -6.22 -17.25 10.29
N HIS A 62 -5.39 -17.41 9.27
CA HIS A 62 -5.43 -18.52 8.33
C HIS A 62 -4.12 -19.31 8.35
N GLU A 63 -4.15 -20.55 8.86
CA GLU A 63 -2.95 -21.39 9.01
C GLU A 63 -2.20 -21.63 7.69
N GLU A 64 -2.92 -21.66 6.59
CA GLU A 64 -2.42 -21.87 5.22
C GLU A 64 -1.44 -20.77 4.77
N PHE A 65 -1.48 -19.58 5.39
CA PHE A 65 -0.71 -18.42 4.96
C PHE A 65 0.50 -18.11 5.83
N LYS A 66 0.72 -18.81 6.95
CA LYS A 66 1.79 -18.52 7.93
C LYS A 66 3.24 -18.57 7.42
N VAL A 67 3.46 -18.94 6.16
CA VAL A 67 4.80 -19.03 5.53
C VAL A 67 4.80 -18.37 4.14
N CYS A 68 3.89 -17.43 3.87
CA CYS A 68 3.85 -16.74 2.58
C CYS A 68 4.94 -15.66 2.47
N TYR A 69 5.24 -15.29 1.22
CA TYR A 69 6.12 -14.16 0.92
C TYR A 69 5.29 -12.91 0.62
N ILE A 70 5.65 -11.81 1.27
CA ILE A 70 5.11 -10.48 0.94
C ILE A 70 5.98 -9.89 -0.17
N VAL A 71 5.37 -9.73 -1.35
CA VAL A 71 6.00 -9.13 -2.52
C VAL A 71 5.67 -7.64 -2.57
N MET A 72 6.69 -6.78 -2.71
CA MET A 72 6.52 -5.32 -2.67
C MET A 72 7.35 -4.64 -3.76
N ASP A 73 6.93 -3.42 -4.13
CA ASP A 73 7.72 -2.56 -5.02
C ASP A 73 9.05 -2.16 -4.36
N ASN A 74 10.04 -1.91 -5.21
CA ASN A 74 11.39 -1.56 -4.78
C ASN A 74 11.55 -0.05 -4.49
N VAL A 75 10.66 0.50 -3.66
CA VAL A 75 10.62 1.95 -3.34
C VAL A 75 11.00 2.22 -1.87
N PRO A 76 11.55 3.41 -1.55
CA PRO A 76 12.09 3.68 -0.21
C PRO A 76 11.09 3.50 0.94
N ILE A 77 9.81 3.78 0.73
CA ILE A 77 8.78 3.65 1.78
C ILE A 77 8.56 2.18 2.21
N HIS A 78 8.85 1.21 1.34
CA HIS A 78 8.73 -0.22 1.63
C HIS A 78 9.97 -0.81 2.29
N LYS A 79 11.10 -0.10 2.26
CA LYS A 79 12.40 -0.54 2.80
C LYS A 79 12.66 -0.12 4.25
N ASN A 80 11.61 0.22 4.99
CA ASN A 80 11.76 0.58 6.39
C ASN A 80 12.17 -0.65 7.23
N THR A 81 13.17 -0.46 8.09
CA THR A 81 13.75 -1.54 8.91
C THR A 81 12.77 -2.12 9.94
N ASP A 82 11.84 -1.32 10.44
CA ASP A 82 10.87 -1.78 11.43
C ASP A 82 9.82 -2.67 10.77
N THR A 83 9.41 -2.32 9.56
CA THR A 83 8.54 -3.16 8.72
C THR A 83 9.20 -4.51 8.43
N GLU A 84 10.48 -4.51 8.07
CA GLU A 84 11.24 -5.74 7.84
C GLU A 84 11.32 -6.62 9.09
N LYS A 85 11.64 -6.03 10.24
CA LYS A 85 11.71 -6.77 11.51
C LYS A 85 10.37 -7.39 11.86
N GLU A 86 9.27 -6.67 11.64
CA GLU A 86 7.94 -7.15 11.96
C GLU A 86 7.50 -8.31 11.05
N ILE A 87 7.74 -8.20 9.74
CA ILE A 87 7.47 -9.28 8.77
C ILE A 87 8.24 -10.55 9.17
N ASN A 88 9.54 -10.43 9.43
CA ASN A 88 10.37 -11.56 9.81
C ASN A 88 9.97 -12.14 11.18
N ARG A 89 9.58 -11.29 12.15
CA ARG A 89 9.12 -11.70 13.49
C ARG A 89 7.89 -12.59 13.43
N ARG A 90 6.99 -12.34 12.47
CA ARG A 90 5.77 -13.14 12.26
C ARG A 90 5.97 -14.38 11.39
N GLY A 91 7.18 -14.60 10.87
CA GLY A 91 7.51 -15.80 10.08
C GLY A 91 7.27 -15.67 8.57
N TYR A 92 6.91 -14.47 8.10
CA TYR A 92 6.71 -14.21 6.67
C TYR A 92 8.03 -13.94 5.95
N GLY A 93 8.10 -14.36 4.69
CA GLY A 93 9.17 -13.98 3.79
C GLY A 93 8.92 -12.61 3.15
N ARG A 94 9.97 -11.99 2.59
CA ARG A 94 9.89 -10.70 1.91
C ARG A 94 10.65 -10.73 0.59
N VAL A 95 10.02 -10.26 -0.49
CA VAL A 95 10.67 -10.08 -1.80
C VAL A 95 10.38 -8.68 -2.34
N TYR A 96 11.39 -8.04 -2.92
CA TYR A 96 11.20 -6.82 -3.70
C TYR A 96 11.24 -7.12 -5.18
N LEU A 97 10.35 -6.51 -5.96
CA LEU A 97 10.39 -6.58 -7.41
C LEU A 97 11.64 -5.88 -7.97
N SER A 98 12.02 -6.21 -9.21
CA SER A 98 13.03 -5.43 -9.92
C SER A 98 12.57 -3.98 -10.06
N PRO A 99 13.48 -3.00 -9.98
CA PRO A 99 13.12 -1.61 -10.25
C PRO A 99 12.50 -1.48 -11.65
N HIS A 100 11.44 -0.67 -11.76
CA HIS A 100 10.80 -0.31 -13.03
C HIS A 100 10.16 -1.47 -13.82
N SER A 101 9.70 -2.52 -13.12
CA SER A 101 8.98 -3.65 -13.74
C SER A 101 7.50 -3.73 -13.28
N PRO A 102 6.66 -2.73 -13.59
CA PRO A 102 5.24 -2.76 -13.22
C PRO A 102 4.49 -3.96 -13.82
N GLU A 103 4.91 -4.46 -14.98
CA GLU A 103 4.36 -5.66 -15.61
C GLU A 103 4.50 -6.94 -14.76
N LEU A 104 5.42 -6.94 -13.80
CA LEU A 104 5.65 -8.05 -12.87
C LEU A 104 4.86 -7.90 -11.57
N ASN A 105 4.15 -6.79 -11.37
CA ASN A 105 3.33 -6.57 -10.19
C ASN A 105 1.87 -6.97 -10.51
N PRO A 106 1.36 -8.10 -9.98
CA PRO A 106 -0.01 -8.54 -10.24
C PRO A 106 -1.06 -7.50 -9.84
N ILE A 107 -0.72 -6.55 -8.95
CA ILE A 107 -1.63 -5.48 -8.54
C ILE A 107 -1.91 -4.49 -9.69
N GLU A 108 -0.97 -4.30 -10.61
CA GLU A 108 -1.15 -3.41 -11.76
C GLU A 108 -2.24 -3.93 -12.71
N GLN A 109 -2.40 -5.25 -12.80
CA GLN A 109 -3.50 -5.86 -13.55
C GLN A 109 -4.85 -5.59 -12.88
N PHE A 110 -4.92 -5.66 -11.55
CA PHE A 110 -6.12 -5.31 -10.78
C PHE A 110 -6.53 -3.84 -11.00
N TRP A 111 -5.55 -2.92 -10.98
CA TRP A 111 -5.80 -1.50 -11.22
C TRP A 111 -6.20 -1.18 -12.66
N SER A 112 -5.63 -1.88 -13.64
CA SER A 112 -5.97 -1.69 -15.06
C SER A 112 -7.47 -1.93 -15.31
N VAL A 113 -8.05 -2.93 -14.65
CA VAL A 113 -9.50 -3.20 -14.71
C VAL A 113 -10.29 -2.09 -14.01
N SER A 114 -9.88 -1.68 -12.82
CA SER A 114 -10.57 -0.64 -12.04
C SER A 114 -10.61 0.72 -12.75
N ASN A 115 -9.51 1.10 -13.40
CA ASN A 115 -9.40 2.33 -14.18
C ASN A 115 -10.34 2.31 -15.39
N LEU A 116 -10.46 1.17 -16.08
CA LEU A 116 -11.39 1.02 -17.19
C LEU A 116 -12.84 1.29 -16.74
N TYR A 117 -13.28 0.73 -15.63
CA TYR A 117 -14.63 1.00 -15.11
C TYR A 117 -14.84 2.45 -14.68
N ALA A 118 -13.81 3.14 -14.17
CA ALA A 118 -13.91 4.54 -13.79
C ALA A 118 -13.97 5.51 -14.98
N GLU A 119 -13.40 5.15 -16.13
CA GLU A 119 -13.44 5.96 -17.35
C GLU A 119 -14.74 5.79 -18.16
N PHE A 120 -15.38 4.63 -18.05
CA PHE A 120 -16.58 4.29 -18.82
C PHE A 120 -17.88 4.23 -17.98
N GLY A 121 -17.81 4.58 -16.69
CA GLY A 121 -18.93 4.56 -15.74
C GLY A 121 -19.57 5.92 -15.45
#